data_AF-A0A4U6VRH3-F1
#
_entry.id   AF-A0A4U6VRH3-F1
#
_cell.length_a   1.000
_cell.length_b   1.000
_cell.length_c   1.000
_cell.angle_alpha   90.00
_cell.angle_beta   90.00
_cell.angle_gamma   90.00
#
_symmetry.space_group_name_H-M   'P 1'
#
loop_
_entity.id
_entity.type
_entity.pdbx_description
1 polymer ?
#
loop_
_entity_poly.entity_id
_entity_poly.type
_entity_poly.pdbx_seq_one_letter_code
_entity_poly.pdbx_strand_id
1 'polypeptide(L)'
;MTSNADSNDVWAPFAGPGGWNDPDMLEVGNGGMTTEEYRSHFSIWALAKAPLLTGCDIRSMSKETMEILSNRNVMAVNQDALGVQGHKVQKDGDQEVWAGPVSGGRVAVVLWNRGPAEASITASWSSIGLRASAVVDAHDLWTVIMHFLMIFLPF
;
A
#
# COMPACT_ATOMS: atom_id res chain seq x y z
N MET A 1 -15.04 -5.99 0.65
CA MET A 1 -14.15 -4.84 0.36
C MET A 1 -12.73 -5.27 0.06
N THR A 2 -12.02 -5.94 0.98
CA THR A 2 -10.64 -6.40 0.72
C THR A 2 -10.53 -7.38 -0.45
N SER A 3 -11.59 -8.11 -0.79
CA SER A 3 -11.70 -8.92 -2.01
C SER A 3 -11.62 -8.16 -3.33
N ASN A 4 -11.95 -6.85 -3.34
CA ASN A 4 -11.80 -6.01 -4.54
C ASN A 4 -10.32 -5.85 -4.89
N ALA A 5 -9.43 -5.84 -3.89
CA ALA A 5 -7.99 -5.82 -4.14
C ALA A 5 -7.55 -7.02 -4.98
N ASP A 6 -8.01 -8.23 -4.63
CA ASP A 6 -7.68 -9.46 -5.36
C ASP A 6 -8.21 -9.43 -6.81
N SER A 7 -9.43 -8.92 -7.00
CA SER A 7 -10.05 -8.82 -8.34
C SER A 7 -9.37 -7.75 -9.21
N ASN A 8 -8.84 -6.70 -8.59
CA ASN A 8 -8.14 -5.60 -9.24
C ASN A 8 -6.68 -5.92 -9.58
N ASP A 9 -6.03 -6.75 -8.76
CA ASP A 9 -4.61 -7.11 -8.86
C ASP A 9 -4.23 -7.71 -10.22
N VAL A 10 -5.09 -8.57 -10.78
CA VAL A 10 -4.85 -9.24 -12.08
C VAL A 10 -4.74 -8.26 -13.24
N TRP A 11 -5.23 -7.02 -13.07
CA TRP A 11 -5.20 -5.97 -14.08
C TRP A 11 -4.04 -4.99 -13.91
N ALA A 12 -3.15 -5.21 -12.94
CA ALA A 12 -2.01 -4.34 -12.66
C ALA A 12 -1.16 -3.98 -13.90
N PRO A 13 -0.89 -4.89 -14.86
CA PRO A 13 -0.09 -4.56 -16.04
C PRO A 13 -0.74 -3.55 -17.00
N PHE A 14 -2.03 -3.26 -16.85
CA PHE A 14 -2.80 -2.38 -17.75
C PHE A 14 -2.99 -0.96 -17.18
N ALA A 15 -2.74 -0.74 -15.90
CA ALA A 15 -2.82 0.58 -15.29
C ALA A 15 -1.57 1.42 -15.57
N GLY A 16 -1.75 2.72 -15.73
CA GLY A 16 -0.66 3.67 -15.90
C GLY A 16 -1.12 5.12 -16.08
N PRO A 17 -0.19 6.06 -16.28
CA PRO A 17 -0.52 7.46 -16.49
C PRO A 17 -1.59 7.67 -17.58
N GLY A 18 -2.74 8.22 -17.19
CA GLY A 18 -3.89 8.46 -18.06
C GLY A 18 -5.02 7.43 -17.97
N GLY A 19 -4.81 6.27 -17.36
CA GLY A 19 -5.83 5.24 -17.17
C GLY A 19 -5.51 4.32 -16.00
N TRP A 20 -6.37 4.31 -14.98
CA TRP A 20 -6.16 3.60 -13.72
C TRP A 20 -7.24 2.55 -13.51
N ASN A 21 -6.89 1.42 -12.91
CA ASN A 21 -7.90 0.48 -12.43
C ASN A 21 -8.56 1.04 -11.17
N ASP A 22 -9.89 0.89 -11.08
CA ASP A 22 -10.70 1.41 -9.99
C ASP A 22 -11.34 0.24 -9.19
N PRO A 23 -10.74 -0.14 -8.03
CA PRO A 23 -11.28 -1.16 -7.14
C PRO A 23 -12.44 -0.69 -6.23
N ASP A 24 -13.09 0.43 -6.56
CA ASP A 24 -14.17 1.10 -5.82
C ASP A 24 -13.66 2.05 -4.71
N MET A 25 -14.57 2.85 -4.16
CA MET A 25 -14.28 3.91 -3.19
C MET A 25 -13.69 3.40 -1.86
N LEU A 26 -13.03 4.29 -1.12
CA LEU A 26 -12.51 4.00 0.21
C LEU A 26 -13.62 3.93 1.25
N GLU A 27 -13.65 2.85 2.04
CA GLU A 27 -14.59 2.65 3.16
C GLU A 27 -14.04 3.15 4.50
N VAL A 28 -12.84 3.74 4.51
CA VAL A 28 -12.16 4.27 5.70
C VAL A 28 -13.07 5.22 6.45
N GLY A 29 -13.45 4.87 7.68
CA GLY A 29 -14.31 5.67 8.55
C GLY A 29 -15.80 5.32 8.53
N ASN A 30 -16.24 4.33 7.75
CA ASN A 30 -17.67 3.92 7.69
C ASN A 30 -18.13 2.95 8.79
N GLY A 31 -17.25 2.60 9.74
CA GLY A 31 -17.56 1.79 10.92
C GLY A 31 -17.63 0.27 10.70
N GLY A 32 -17.47 -0.21 9.47
CA GLY A 32 -17.55 -1.64 9.12
C GLY A 32 -16.24 -2.42 9.26
N MET A 33 -15.12 -1.77 9.59
CA MET A 33 -13.80 -2.36 9.74
C MET A 33 -13.07 -1.77 10.94
N THR A 34 -12.10 -2.50 11.47
CA THR A 34 -11.15 -2.03 12.48
C THR A 34 -10.17 -1.01 11.89
N THR A 35 -9.48 -0.26 12.75
CA THR A 35 -8.44 0.70 12.32
C THR A 35 -7.33 0.03 11.50
N GLU A 36 -6.92 -1.18 11.86
CA GLU A 36 -5.85 -1.90 11.15
C GLU A 36 -6.32 -2.44 9.79
N GLU A 37 -7.58 -2.86 9.68
CA GLU A 37 -8.19 -3.19 8.39
C GLU A 37 -8.31 -1.95 7.50
N TYR A 38 -8.67 -0.79 8.05
CA TYR A 38 -8.68 0.47 7.30
C TYR A 38 -7.29 0.91 6.85
N ARG A 39 -6.27 0.75 7.71
CA ARG A 39 -4.87 1.01 7.37
C ARG A 39 -4.42 0.11 6.21
N SER A 40 -4.77 -1.17 6.26
CA SER A 40 -4.47 -2.14 5.19
C SER A 40 -5.18 -1.77 3.88
N HIS A 41 -6.48 -1.47 3.95
CA HIS A 41 -7.29 -1.06 2.80
C HIS A 41 -6.71 0.19 2.13
N PHE A 42 -6.40 1.24 2.89
CA PHE A 42 -5.81 2.47 2.34
C PHE A 42 -4.42 2.23 1.74
N SER A 43 -3.59 1.43 2.40
CA SER A 43 -2.24 1.09 1.91
C SER A 43 -2.28 0.32 0.59
N ILE A 44 -3.19 -0.64 0.46
CA ILE A 44 -3.35 -1.45 -0.77
C ILE A 44 -3.91 -0.59 -1.91
N TRP A 45 -4.92 0.24 -1.68
CA TRP A 45 -5.43 1.16 -2.70
C TRP A 45 -4.34 2.14 -3.16
N ALA A 46 -3.55 2.65 -2.22
CA ALA A 46 -2.45 3.55 -2.54
C ALA A 46 -1.37 2.86 -3.39
N LEU A 47 -0.92 1.67 -2.98
CA LEU A 47 0.07 0.88 -3.72
C LEU A 47 -0.45 0.50 -5.12
N ALA A 48 -1.73 0.15 -5.22
CA ALA A 48 -2.37 -0.26 -6.46
C ALA A 48 -2.66 0.90 -7.44
N LYS A 49 -2.28 2.14 -7.09
CA LYS A 49 -2.61 3.37 -7.85
C LYS A 49 -4.11 3.53 -8.11
N ALA A 50 -4.94 3.00 -7.21
CA ALA A 50 -6.37 3.19 -7.25
C ALA A 50 -6.72 4.67 -7.04
N PRO A 51 -7.85 5.15 -7.58
CA PRO A 51 -8.45 6.40 -7.16
C PRO A 51 -8.68 6.40 -5.63
N LEU A 52 -8.14 7.40 -4.92
CA LEU A 52 -8.34 7.55 -3.47
C LEU A 52 -9.57 8.42 -3.16
N LEU A 53 -10.74 7.91 -3.52
CA LEU A 53 -12.03 8.58 -3.31
C LEU A 53 -12.56 8.26 -1.91
N THR A 54 -12.67 9.27 -1.04
CA THR A 54 -13.18 9.08 0.33
C THR A 54 -14.68 8.82 0.31
N GLY A 55 -15.12 7.69 0.86
CA GLY A 55 -16.54 7.31 0.95
C GLY A 55 -17.22 7.61 2.30
N CYS A 56 -16.52 8.21 3.27
CA CYS A 56 -17.08 8.49 4.60
C CYS A 56 -17.66 9.91 4.77
N ASP A 57 -18.42 10.13 5.84
CA ASP A 57 -18.88 11.47 6.21
C ASP A 57 -17.72 12.32 6.76
N ILE A 58 -17.16 13.17 5.90
CA ILE A 58 -16.02 14.03 6.24
C ILE A 58 -16.32 15.07 7.32
N ARG A 59 -17.60 15.35 7.60
CA ARG A 59 -18.02 16.34 8.61
C ARG A 59 -17.90 15.80 10.03
N SER A 60 -17.82 14.48 10.18
CA SER A 60 -17.85 13.79 11.46
C SER A 60 -16.81 12.67 11.55
N MET A 61 -15.71 12.77 10.80
CA MET A 61 -14.66 11.75 10.84
C MET A 61 -13.91 11.73 12.17
N SER A 62 -13.54 10.53 12.63
CA SER A 62 -12.72 10.36 13.84
C SER A 62 -11.28 10.83 13.60
N LYS A 63 -10.50 10.99 14.67
CA LYS A 63 -9.08 11.32 14.58
C LYS A 63 -8.30 10.22 13.85
N GLU A 64 -8.62 8.97 14.13
CA GLU A 64 -8.00 7.79 13.50
C GLU A 64 -8.32 7.74 11.99
N THR A 65 -9.56 8.04 11.62
CA THR A 65 -9.99 8.14 10.21
C THR A 65 -9.19 9.23 9.49
N MET A 66 -9.08 10.40 10.11
CA MET A 66 -8.29 11.51 9.56
C MET A 66 -6.81 11.14 9.45
N GLU A 67 -6.22 10.48 10.45
CA GLU A 67 -4.82 10.05 10.42
C GLU A 67 -4.52 9.08 9.26
N ILE A 68 -5.45 8.17 8.95
CA ILE A 68 -5.34 7.27 7.81
C ILE A 68 -5.43 8.05 6.49
N LEU A 69 -6.51 8.81 6.30
CA LEU A 69 -6.79 9.50 5.04
C LEU A 69 -5.80 10.65 4.73
N SER A 70 -5.18 11.23 5.74
CA SER A 70 -4.24 12.35 5.59
C SER A 70 -2.76 11.93 5.58
N ASN A 71 -2.44 10.63 5.61
CA ASN A 71 -1.07 10.15 5.59
C ASN A 71 -0.38 10.49 4.25
N ARG A 72 0.45 11.55 4.27
CA ARG A 72 1.16 12.05 3.09
C ARG A 72 2.17 11.06 2.51
N ASN A 73 2.76 10.21 3.34
CA ASN A 73 3.75 9.24 2.89
C ASN A 73 3.09 8.14 2.04
N VAL A 74 1.92 7.67 2.49
CA VAL A 74 1.13 6.68 1.74
C VAL A 74 0.51 7.30 0.48
N MET A 75 -0.01 8.53 0.57
CA MET A 75 -0.48 9.25 -0.63
C MET A 75 0.63 9.51 -1.64
N ALA A 76 1.88 9.77 -1.20
CA ALA A 76 3.01 9.94 -2.09
C ALA A 76 3.36 8.67 -2.88
N VAL A 77 3.10 7.48 -2.31
CA VAL A 77 3.16 6.24 -3.09
C VAL A 77 2.09 6.28 -4.17
N ASN A 78 0.82 6.52 -3.83
CA ASN A 78 -0.26 6.57 -4.82
C ASN A 78 -0.03 7.57 -5.96
N GLN A 79 0.50 8.75 -5.63
CA GLN A 79 0.73 9.85 -6.57
C GLN A 79 2.11 9.82 -7.23
N ASP A 80 2.87 8.73 -7.09
CA ASP A 80 4.19 8.61 -7.66
C ASP A 80 4.16 8.73 -9.20
N ALA A 81 5.05 9.56 -9.75
CA ALA A 81 5.08 9.89 -11.17
C ALA A 81 5.39 8.72 -12.10
N LEU A 82 6.02 7.63 -11.60
CA LEU A 82 6.22 6.43 -12.40
C LEU A 82 4.89 5.76 -12.73
N GLY A 83 3.88 5.90 -11.87
CA GLY A 83 2.51 5.49 -12.16
C GLY A 83 2.34 3.99 -12.39
N VAL A 84 3.21 3.14 -11.84
CA VAL A 84 3.10 1.68 -11.98
C VAL A 84 2.28 1.12 -10.82
N GLN A 85 1.20 0.40 -11.14
CA GLN A 85 0.40 -0.32 -10.16
C GLN A 85 1.24 -1.41 -9.46
N GLY A 86 1.34 -1.32 -8.13
CA GLY A 86 1.87 -2.41 -7.33
C GLY A 86 0.90 -3.58 -7.29
N HIS A 87 1.44 -4.79 -7.14
CA HIS A 87 0.68 -6.03 -7.22
C HIS A 87 1.19 -7.03 -6.18
N LYS A 88 0.45 -8.12 -6.00
CA LYS A 88 0.85 -9.21 -5.10
C LYS A 88 2.04 -9.97 -5.68
N VAL A 89 3.13 -10.05 -4.91
CA VAL A 89 4.38 -10.72 -5.31
C VAL A 89 4.67 -11.98 -4.51
N GLN A 90 4.07 -12.14 -3.33
CA GLN A 90 4.11 -13.38 -2.55
C GLN A 90 2.78 -13.63 -1.83
N LYS A 91 2.46 -14.91 -1.63
CA LYS A 91 1.35 -15.35 -0.81
C LYS A 91 1.69 -16.69 -0.15
N ASP A 92 1.60 -16.73 1.17
CA ASP A 92 1.68 -17.94 2.00
C ASP A 92 0.49 -17.96 2.95
N GLY A 93 -0.51 -18.80 2.66
CA GLY A 93 -1.79 -18.77 3.38
C GLY A 93 -2.44 -17.38 3.38
N ASP A 94 -2.57 -16.79 4.57
CA ASP A 94 -3.14 -15.45 4.79
C ASP A 94 -2.08 -14.33 4.82
N GLN A 95 -0.80 -14.68 4.71
CA GLN A 95 0.30 -13.72 4.68
C GLN A 95 0.66 -13.37 3.24
N GLU A 96 0.55 -12.08 2.90
CA GLU A 96 0.78 -11.58 1.56
C GLU A 96 1.87 -10.50 1.55
N VAL A 97 2.67 -10.50 0.48
CA VAL A 97 3.59 -9.40 0.16
C VAL A 97 3.13 -8.78 -1.14
N TRP A 98 2.88 -7.48 -1.10
CA TRP A 98 2.56 -6.68 -2.27
C TRP A 98 3.69 -5.69 -2.52
N ALA A 99 4.06 -5.49 -3.78
CA ALA A 99 5.13 -4.56 -4.12
C ALA A 99 4.93 -3.91 -5.49
N GLY A 100 5.55 -2.75 -5.68
CA GLY A 100 5.58 -2.06 -6.96
C GLY A 100 6.73 -1.05 -7.01
N PRO A 101 7.36 -0.86 -8.19
CA PRO A 101 8.37 0.17 -8.34
C PRO A 101 7.74 1.56 -8.21
N VAL A 102 8.51 2.48 -7.65
CA VAL A 102 8.19 3.91 -7.61
C VAL A 102 9.39 4.71 -8.12
N SER A 103 9.18 5.99 -8.45
CA SER A 103 10.20 6.86 -9.05
C SER A 103 11.51 6.90 -8.27
N GLY A 104 12.62 7.10 -8.98
CA GLY A 104 13.96 7.17 -8.37
C GLY A 104 14.56 5.81 -8.00
N GLY A 105 14.16 4.73 -8.67
CA GLY A 105 14.72 3.39 -8.45
C GLY A 105 14.29 2.74 -7.13
N ARG A 106 13.21 3.25 -6.51
CA ARG A 106 12.71 2.79 -5.22
C ARG A 106 11.62 1.73 -5.41
N VAL A 107 11.28 1.03 -4.34
CA VAL A 107 10.17 0.08 -4.29
C VAL A 107 9.25 0.40 -3.11
N ALA A 108 7.94 0.36 -3.33
CA ALA A 108 6.95 0.36 -2.26
C ALA A 108 6.56 -1.09 -1.96
N VAL A 109 6.48 -1.44 -0.67
CA VAL A 109 6.17 -2.80 -0.20
C VAL A 109 5.10 -2.72 0.89
N VAL A 110 4.12 -3.61 0.83
CA VAL A 110 3.12 -3.83 1.87
C VAL A 110 3.19 -5.29 2.32
N LEU A 111 3.39 -5.49 3.63
CA LEU A 111 3.28 -6.80 4.27
C LEU A 111 1.88 -6.89 4.88
N TRP A 112 1.03 -7.72 4.29
CA TRP A 112 -0.38 -7.78 4.67
C TRP A 112 -0.73 -9.13 5.28
N ASN A 113 -1.02 -9.12 6.58
CA ASN A 113 -1.60 -10.27 7.27
C ASN A 113 -3.12 -10.19 7.19
N ARG A 114 -3.73 -11.11 6.44
CA ARG A 114 -5.20 -11.24 6.32
C ARG A 114 -5.78 -12.23 7.33
N GLY A 115 -4.93 -12.87 8.13
CA GLY A 115 -5.31 -13.87 9.10
C GLY A 115 -5.82 -13.24 10.41
N PRO A 116 -6.55 -14.01 11.22
CA PRO A 116 -7.15 -13.52 12.47
C PRO A 116 -6.15 -13.37 13.63
N ALA A 117 -4.89 -13.81 13.46
CA ALA A 117 -3.86 -13.83 14.49
C ALA A 117 -2.59 -13.15 13.98
N GLU A 118 -1.78 -12.62 14.89
CA GLU A 118 -0.46 -12.05 14.58
C GLU A 118 0.44 -13.08 13.89
N ALA A 119 1.14 -12.64 12.85
CA ALA A 119 2.05 -13.47 12.06
C ALA A 119 3.24 -12.65 11.57
N SER A 120 4.40 -13.29 11.46
CA SER A 120 5.57 -12.70 10.83
C SER A 120 5.49 -12.88 9.31
N ILE A 121 5.78 -11.81 8.57
CA ILE A 121 5.83 -11.82 7.10
C ILE A 121 7.21 -11.35 6.66
N THR A 122 7.83 -12.05 5.71
CA THR A 122 9.15 -11.69 5.19
C THR A 122 9.08 -11.44 3.69
N ALA A 123 9.40 -10.23 3.24
CA ALA A 123 9.60 -9.93 1.83
C ALA A 123 11.04 -10.30 1.44
N SER A 124 11.20 -11.15 0.41
CA SER A 124 12.51 -11.45 -0.15
C SER A 124 12.89 -10.39 -1.18
N TRP A 125 14.18 -10.04 -1.28
CA TRP A 125 14.62 -9.01 -2.24
C TRP A 125 14.24 -9.39 -3.67
N SER A 126 14.40 -10.66 -4.03
CA SER A 126 14.06 -11.14 -5.37
C SER A 126 12.58 -10.99 -5.71
N SER A 127 11.64 -11.13 -4.76
CA SER A 127 10.22 -10.98 -5.06
C SER A 127 9.81 -9.52 -5.25
N ILE A 128 10.50 -8.58 -4.61
CA ILE A 128 10.18 -7.15 -4.70
C ILE A 128 11.01 -6.42 -5.77
N GLY A 129 11.66 -7.17 -6.67
CA GLY A 129 12.42 -6.62 -7.79
C GLY A 129 13.80 -6.06 -7.41
N LEU A 130 14.33 -6.41 -6.24
CA LEU A 130 15.67 -6.03 -5.79
C LEU A 130 16.67 -7.18 -5.96
N ARG A 131 17.94 -6.82 -6.15
CA ARG A 131 19.04 -7.80 -6.13
C ARG A 131 19.26 -8.29 -4.70
N ALA A 132 19.60 -9.56 -4.52
CA ALA A 132 19.88 -10.13 -3.19
C ALA A 132 21.02 -9.40 -2.44
N SER A 133 21.96 -8.78 -3.17
CA SER A 133 23.06 -7.99 -2.62
C SER A 133 22.73 -6.51 -2.42
N ALA A 134 21.50 -6.08 -2.70
CA ALA A 134 21.10 -4.69 -2.53
C ALA A 134 21.12 -4.32 -1.04
N VAL A 135 21.78 -3.21 -0.73
CA VAL A 135 21.70 -2.55 0.56
C VAL A 135 20.70 -1.42 0.42
N VAL A 136 19.72 -1.39 1.30
CA VAL A 136 18.63 -0.42 1.29
C VAL A 136 18.44 0.11 2.70
N ASP A 137 18.22 1.40 2.84
CA ASP A 137 17.45 1.94 3.97
C ASP A 137 15.96 1.49 3.76
N ALA A 138 14.95 1.60 4.64
CA ALA A 138 13.58 1.05 4.35
C ALA A 138 12.30 1.68 5.02
N HIS A 139 11.55 2.57 4.31
CA HIS A 139 10.30 3.32 4.75
C HIS A 139 9.30 2.59 5.63
N ASP A 140 9.21 2.80 6.95
CA ASP A 140 7.89 2.65 7.59
C ASP A 140 7.06 3.92 7.35
N LEU A 141 6.04 3.81 6.49
CA LEU A 141 5.18 4.93 6.08
C LEU A 141 4.08 5.27 7.10
N TRP A 142 3.86 4.43 8.10
CA TRP A 142 2.81 4.57 9.13
C TRP A 142 3.34 5.07 10.47
N THR A 143 4.65 5.00 10.72
CA THR A 143 5.25 5.58 11.93
C THR A 143 5.49 7.09 11.76
N VAL A 144 4.80 7.88 12.58
CA VAL A 144 4.97 9.35 12.64
C VAL A 144 5.88 9.71 13.82
N ILE A 145 7.09 9.14 13.87
CA ILE A 145 8.16 9.59 14.78
C ILE A 145 9.46 9.53 13.98
N MET A 146 10.25 10.61 14.05
CA MET A 146 11.62 10.64 13.55
C MET A 146 12.43 9.48 14.14
N HIS A 147 12.43 8.32 13.49
CA HIS A 147 13.57 7.45 13.33
C HIS A 147 13.39 6.79 11.97
N PHE A 148 14.26 7.24 11.07
CA PHE A 148 14.45 6.79 9.71
C PHE A 148 14.23 5.30 9.53
N LEU A 149 13.69 4.98 8.37
CA LEU A 149 14.17 3.90 7.52
C LEU A 149 13.40 4.16 6.21
N MET A 150 13.94 4.71 5.08
CA MET A 150 13.41 4.95 3.66
C MET A 150 14.14 4.00 2.76
N ILE A 151 13.57 3.33 1.76
CA ILE A 151 14.48 2.74 0.74
C ILE A 151 15.04 3.87 -0.13
N PHE A 152 16.20 4.41 0.28
CA PHE A 152 17.12 5.15 -0.58
C PHE A 152 18.13 4.16 -1.17
N LEU A 153 18.35 4.26 -2.48
CA LEU A 153 19.59 3.83 -3.11
C LEU A 153 20.39 5.09 -3.47
N PRO A 154 21.70 5.13 -3.21
CA PRO A 154 22.61 5.92 -4.02
C PRO A 154 23.03 5.12 -5.26
N PHE A 155 23.04 5.85 -6.39
CA PHE A 155 23.49 5.51 -7.75
C PHE A 155 22.50 4.82 -8.68
#